data_AF-A0A7S0KT90-F1
#
_entry.id   AF-A0A7S0KT90-F1
#
_cell.length_a   1.000
_cell.length_b   1.000
_cell.length_c   1.000
_cell.angle_alpha   90.00
_cell.angle_beta   90.00
_cell.angle_gamma   90.00
#
_symmetry.space_group_name_H-M   'P 1'
#
loop_
_entity.id
_entity.type
_entity.pdbx_description
1 polymer ?
#
loop_
_entity_poly.entity_id
_entity_poly.type
_entity_poly.pdbx_seq_one_letter_code
_entity_poly.pdbx_strand_id
1 'polypeptide(L)'
;LPGKGNKVKHASTTIEVVRVIENATLDWKSSRAALVRCAPKTGRTHQIRLHCASVGLPLIGDVRYGGPLRAQITSDARLDVPGALLHALEVAFEHPRGDGSTLRVIAPTPSW
;
A
#
# COMPACT_ATOMS: atom_id res chain seq x y z
N LEU A 1 -1.20 12.86 -35.17
CA LEU A 1 0.05 13.67 -34.98
C LEU A 1 1.04 12.80 -34.22
N PRO A 2 2.31 12.68 -34.64
CA PRO A 2 3.27 11.78 -34.00
C PRO A 2 3.72 12.39 -32.67
N GLY A 3 3.01 12.06 -31.60
CA GLY A 3 3.34 12.48 -30.23
C GLY A 3 4.53 11.69 -29.71
N LYS A 4 5.53 12.40 -29.18
CA LYS A 4 6.71 11.87 -28.48
C LYS A 4 6.35 10.63 -27.66
N GLY A 5 6.92 9.48 -28.02
CA GLY A 5 6.69 8.22 -27.32
C GLY A 5 7.02 8.38 -25.84
N ASN A 6 6.02 8.21 -24.98
CA ASN A 6 6.21 8.19 -23.54
C ASN A 6 7.10 6.98 -23.21
N LYS A 7 8.36 7.23 -22.80
CA LYS A 7 9.21 6.14 -22.30
C LYS A 7 8.51 5.50 -21.10
N VAL A 8 8.07 4.26 -21.27
CA VAL A 8 7.49 3.46 -20.18
C VAL A 8 8.57 3.30 -19.11
N LYS A 9 8.30 3.80 -17.91
CA LYS A 9 9.21 3.66 -16.76
C LYS A 9 8.85 2.38 -16.03
N HIS A 10 9.78 1.43 -15.96
CA HIS A 10 9.60 0.19 -15.24
C HIS A 10 9.33 0.43 -13.74
N ALA A 11 8.38 -0.33 -13.19
CA ALA A 11 8.03 -0.33 -11.78
C ALA A 11 7.68 -1.76 -11.36
N SER A 12 8.20 -2.22 -10.20
CA SER A 12 7.94 -3.58 -9.70
C SER A 12 7.74 -3.59 -8.19
N THR A 13 6.68 -4.25 -7.74
CA THR A 13 6.31 -4.40 -6.33
C THR A 13 5.84 -5.82 -6.10
N THR A 14 6.42 -6.50 -5.11
CA THR A 14 5.88 -7.77 -4.61
C THR A 14 4.74 -7.47 -3.65
N ILE A 15 3.59 -8.14 -3.81
CA ILE A 15 2.41 -8.02 -2.95
C ILE A 15 2.10 -9.40 -2.39
N GLU A 16 2.07 -9.53 -1.08
CA GLU A 16 1.79 -10.77 -0.36
C GLU A 16 0.57 -10.56 0.53
N VAL A 17 -0.44 -11.44 0.42
CA VAL A 17 -1.62 -11.40 1.29
C VAL A 17 -1.25 -11.97 2.64
N VAL A 18 -1.29 -11.14 3.68
CA VAL A 18 -1.02 -11.54 5.07
C VAL A 18 -2.29 -12.07 5.73
N ARG A 19 -3.43 -11.42 5.48
CA ARG A 19 -4.73 -11.81 6.05
C ARG A 19 -5.87 -11.33 5.16
N VAL A 20 -6.87 -12.19 4.96
CA VAL A 20 -8.16 -11.82 4.36
C VAL A 20 -9.15 -11.52 5.47
N ILE A 21 -9.98 -10.49 5.27
CA ILE A 21 -11.01 -10.03 6.19
C ILE A 21 -12.34 -10.18 5.47
N GLU A 22 -13.12 -11.18 5.86
CA GLU A 22 -14.32 -11.63 5.13
C GLU A 22 -15.59 -10.79 5.39
N ASN A 23 -15.61 -10.04 6.49
CA ASN A 23 -16.77 -9.28 6.98
C ASN A 23 -16.47 -7.78 7.08
N ALA A 24 -15.69 -7.25 6.13
CA ALA A 24 -15.44 -5.82 6.04
C ALA A 24 -16.69 -5.11 5.48
N THR A 25 -17.16 -4.06 6.14
CA THR A 25 -18.16 -3.16 5.53
C THR A 25 -17.43 -2.02 4.86
N LEU A 26 -17.59 -1.91 3.55
CA LEU A 26 -16.90 -0.95 2.72
C LEU A 26 -17.93 -0.24 1.83
N ASP A 27 -17.72 1.04 1.54
CA ASP A 27 -18.66 1.84 0.73
C ASP A 27 -18.84 1.33 -0.72
N TRP A 28 -17.93 0.49 -1.22
CA TRP A 28 -18.00 -0.18 -2.52
C TRP A 28 -18.93 -1.41 -2.61
N LYS A 29 -19.82 -1.66 -1.62
CA LYS A 29 -20.68 -2.87 -1.54
C LYS A 29 -19.93 -4.23 -1.54
N SER A 30 -18.60 -4.27 -1.46
CA SER A 30 -17.86 -5.51 -1.23
C SER A 30 -17.67 -5.76 0.27
N SER A 31 -17.79 -7.03 0.66
CA SER A 31 -17.68 -7.48 2.04
C SER A 31 -16.25 -7.86 2.45
N ARG A 32 -15.26 -7.75 1.54
CA ARG A 32 -13.91 -8.29 1.78
C ARG A 32 -12.83 -7.23 1.72
N ALA A 33 -11.87 -7.34 2.62
CA ALA A 33 -10.62 -6.58 2.59
C ALA A 33 -9.43 -7.53 2.79
N ALA A 34 -8.22 -7.06 2.51
CA ALA A 34 -7.01 -7.81 2.81
C ALA A 34 -5.93 -6.91 3.41
N LEU A 35 -5.27 -7.41 4.45
CA LEU A 35 -3.98 -6.89 4.89
C LEU A 35 -2.91 -7.50 3.99
N VAL A 36 -2.14 -6.65 3.34
CA VAL A 36 -1.08 -7.06 2.43
C VAL A 36 0.27 -6.49 2.85
N ARG A 37 1.34 -7.25 2.60
CA ARG A 37 2.72 -6.78 2.68
C ARG A 37 3.18 -6.41 1.28
N CYS A 38 3.67 -5.19 1.12
CA CYS A 38 4.17 -4.67 -0.15
C CYS A 38 5.68 -4.44 -0.05
N ALA A 39 6.46 -5.03 -0.96
CA ALA A 39 7.90 -4.81 -1.08
C ALA A 39 8.23 -4.19 -2.45
N PRO A 40 8.31 -2.85 -2.55
CA PRO A 40 8.67 -2.19 -3.79
C PRO A 40 10.14 -2.43 -4.13
N LYS A 41 10.43 -2.93 -5.34
CA LYS A 41 11.79 -3.10 -5.88
C LYS A 41 12.32 -1.84 -6.58
N THR A 42 11.44 -0.88 -6.80
CA THR A 42 11.71 0.42 -7.41
C THR A 42 11.00 1.52 -6.62
N GLY A 43 11.49 2.76 -6.70
CA GLY A 43 10.91 3.91 -5.99
C GLY A 43 10.18 4.89 -6.91
N ARG A 44 9.12 4.46 -7.62
CA ARG A 44 8.29 5.38 -8.42
C ARG A 44 7.23 6.06 -7.54
N THR A 45 6.83 7.28 -7.93
CA THR A 45 5.77 8.02 -7.23
C THR A 45 4.49 7.19 -7.20
N HIS A 46 3.94 7.01 -6.00
CA HIS A 46 2.70 6.25 -5.75
C HIS A 46 2.72 4.79 -6.23
N GLN A 47 3.89 4.19 -6.40
CA GLN A 47 4.03 2.87 -7.01
C GLN A 47 3.12 1.81 -6.40
N ILE A 48 3.13 1.67 -5.07
CA ILE A 48 2.31 0.68 -4.36
C ILE A 48 0.82 0.97 -4.59
N ARG A 49 0.40 2.22 -4.41
CA ARG A 49 -0.99 2.67 -4.56
C ARG A 49 -1.55 2.33 -5.96
N LEU A 50 -0.80 2.68 -7.00
CA LEU A 50 -1.18 2.38 -8.39
C LEU A 50 -1.17 0.88 -8.69
N HIS A 51 -0.16 0.14 -8.23
CA HIS A 51 -0.08 -1.30 -8.47
C HIS A 51 -1.27 -2.03 -7.84
N CYS A 52 -1.58 -1.74 -6.57
CA CYS A 52 -2.75 -2.28 -5.88
C CYS A 52 -4.06 -1.99 -6.63
N ALA A 53 -4.28 -0.75 -7.07
CA ALA A 53 -5.44 -0.39 -7.87
C ALA A 53 -5.48 -1.12 -9.23
N SER A 54 -4.33 -1.27 -9.91
CA SER A 54 -4.25 -1.92 -11.22
C SER A 54 -4.59 -3.41 -11.21
N VAL A 55 -4.45 -4.08 -10.06
CA VAL A 55 -4.85 -5.48 -9.86
C VAL A 55 -6.27 -5.61 -9.27
N GLY A 56 -7.03 -4.52 -9.21
CA GLY A 56 -8.41 -4.50 -8.70
C GLY A 56 -8.54 -4.46 -7.17
N LEU A 57 -7.44 -4.20 -6.45
CA LEU A 57 -7.39 -4.14 -4.99
C LEU A 57 -6.88 -2.77 -4.51
N PRO A 58 -7.57 -1.65 -4.80
CA PRO A 58 -7.11 -0.33 -4.39
C PRO A 58 -7.02 -0.22 -2.86
N LEU A 59 -6.13 0.63 -2.37
CA LEU A 59 -5.97 0.85 -0.93
C LEU A 59 -7.18 1.56 -0.36
N ILE A 60 -7.64 1.13 0.81
CA ILE A 60 -8.69 1.82 1.57
C ILE A 60 -8.22 3.25 1.88
N GLY A 61 -9.10 4.24 1.73
CA GLY A 61 -8.83 5.67 1.92
C GLY A 61 -8.06 6.34 0.77
N ASP A 62 -7.75 5.62 -0.32
CA ASP A 62 -7.03 6.19 -1.46
C ASP A 62 -7.95 6.86 -2.49
N VAL A 63 -8.26 8.14 -2.25
CA VAL A 63 -9.07 8.97 -3.17
C VAL A 63 -8.52 9.00 -4.60
N ARG A 64 -7.18 8.96 -4.76
CA ARG A 64 -6.55 9.16 -6.08
C ARG A 64 -6.69 7.94 -6.99
N TYR A 65 -6.66 6.75 -6.42
CA TYR A 65 -6.69 5.50 -7.17
C TYR A 65 -7.97 4.68 -6.90
N GLY A 66 -9.04 5.34 -6.45
CA GLY A 66 -10.39 4.76 -6.37
C GLY A 66 -10.59 3.80 -5.19
N GLY A 67 -9.86 4.00 -4.11
CA GLY A 67 -10.04 3.26 -2.87
C GLY A 67 -11.35 3.57 -2.16
N PRO A 68 -11.96 2.59 -1.44
CA PRO A 68 -13.12 2.85 -0.60
C PRO A 68 -12.78 3.85 0.50
N LEU A 69 -13.59 4.87 0.71
CA LEU A 69 -13.29 5.97 1.64
C LEU A 69 -13.83 5.72 3.05
N ARG A 70 -14.76 4.79 3.17
CA ARG A 70 -15.29 4.33 4.46
C ARG A 70 -15.10 2.83 4.60
N ALA A 71 -14.54 2.43 5.74
CA ALA A 71 -14.32 1.04 6.07
C ALA A 71 -14.63 0.73 7.54
N GLN A 72 -15.29 -0.40 7.76
CA GLN A 72 -15.39 -1.05 9.06
C GLN A 72 -14.81 -2.45 8.91
N ILE A 73 -13.59 -2.64 9.41
CA ILE A 73 -12.79 -3.85 9.23
C ILE A 73 -12.86 -4.75 10.49
N THR A 74 -13.14 -4.15 11.64
CA THR A 74 -13.33 -4.82 12.94
C THR A 74 -14.71 -4.49 13.52
N SER A 75 -15.22 -5.36 14.38
CA SER A 75 -16.53 -5.20 15.03
C SER A 75 -16.66 -3.93 15.87
N ASP A 76 -15.52 -3.43 16.39
CA ASP A 76 -15.56 -2.51 17.54
C ASP A 76 -15.30 -1.03 17.18
N ALA A 77 -15.01 -0.70 15.92
CA ALA A 77 -14.83 0.71 15.53
C ALA A 77 -15.03 0.94 14.02
N ARG A 78 -15.68 2.05 13.69
CA ARG A 78 -15.51 2.67 12.37
C ARG A 78 -14.11 3.22 12.30
N LEU A 79 -13.41 2.94 11.21
CA LEU A 79 -12.11 3.54 10.97
C LEU A 79 -12.28 4.90 10.32
N ASP A 80 -11.97 5.96 11.06
CA ASP A 80 -11.76 7.27 10.43
C ASP A 80 -10.39 7.23 9.74
N VAL A 81 -10.44 6.91 8.45
CA VAL A 81 -9.27 6.71 7.61
C VAL A 81 -8.68 8.09 7.26
N PRO A 82 -7.48 8.47 7.74
CA PRO A 82 -6.91 9.79 7.48
C PRO A 82 -6.42 9.95 6.03
N GLY A 83 -6.42 8.87 5.25
CA GLY A 83 -5.96 8.79 3.87
C GLY A 83 -5.73 7.34 3.47
N ALA A 84 -4.91 7.11 2.44
CA ALA A 84 -4.59 5.76 1.99
C ALA A 84 -3.96 4.93 3.13
N LEU A 85 -4.56 3.79 3.45
CA LEU A 85 -4.06 2.82 4.43
C LEU A 85 -2.79 2.15 3.90
N LEU A 86 -1.69 2.88 4.05
CA LEU A 86 -0.35 2.50 3.64
C LEU A 86 0.63 2.93 4.71
N HIS A 87 1.38 1.97 5.24
CA HIS A 87 2.36 2.20 6.29
C HIS A 87 3.73 1.66 5.87
N ALA A 88 4.76 2.49 6.01
CA ALA A 88 6.15 2.08 5.82
C ALA A 88 6.63 1.34 7.08
N LEU A 89 6.36 0.03 7.13
CA LEU A 89 6.67 -0.81 8.28
C LEU A 89 8.17 -0.93 8.56
N GLU A 90 8.97 -1.07 7.51
CA GLU A 90 10.39 -1.37 7.62
C GLU A 90 11.18 -0.69 6.50
N VAL A 91 12.39 -0.24 6.85
CA VAL A 91 13.43 0.12 5.89
C VAL A 91 14.75 -0.51 6.31
N ALA A 92 15.49 -1.04 5.34
CA ALA A 92 16.82 -1.60 5.54
C ALA A 92 17.75 -1.13 4.41
N PHE A 93 18.95 -0.70 4.79
CA PHE A 93 19.98 -0.24 3.85
C PHE A 93 21.37 -0.35 4.46
N GLU A 94 22.41 -0.36 3.62
CA GLU A 94 23.80 -0.33 4.10
C GLU A 94 24.06 0.94 4.91
N HIS A 95 24.72 0.79 6.06
CA HIS A 95 25.04 1.92 6.90
C HIS A 95 25.99 2.88 6.16
N PRO A 96 25.71 4.19 6.15
CA PRO A 96 26.52 5.17 5.40
C PRO A 96 27.96 5.34 5.91
N ARG A 97 28.36 4.57 6.94
CA ARG A 97 29.73 4.56 7.47
C ARG A 97 30.68 3.78 6.56
N GLY A 98 30.17 2.95 5.65
CA GLY A 98 31.00 2.15 4.74
C GLY A 98 31.71 0.98 5.43
N ASP A 99 31.25 0.57 6.61
CA ASP A 99 31.80 -0.55 7.40
C ASP A 99 31.15 -1.91 7.07
N GLY A 100 30.29 -1.95 6.05
CA GLY A 100 29.55 -3.14 5.65
C GLY A 100 28.39 -3.51 6.59
N SER A 101 28.14 -2.73 7.66
CA SER A 101 26.99 -2.96 8.53
C SER A 101 25.68 -2.56 7.85
N THR A 102 24.58 -3.23 8.21
CA THR A 102 23.24 -2.88 7.72
C THR A 102 22.46 -2.15 8.81
N LEU A 103 21.88 -1.00 8.46
CA LEU A 103 20.90 -0.34 9.31
C LEU A 103 19.50 -0.86 8.96
N ARG A 104 18.78 -1.33 9.97
CA ARG A 104 17.37 -1.77 9.84
C ARG A 104 16.52 -1.03 10.86
N VAL A 105 15.46 -0.39 10.38
CA VAL A 105 14.53 0.38 11.21
C VAL A 105 13.12 -0.15 10.96
N ILE A 106 12.40 -0.44 12.04
CA ILE A 106 11.01 -0.90 12.02
C ILE A 106 10.15 0.14 12.73
N ALA A 107 9.07 0.58 12.09
CA ALA A 107 8.08 1.44 12.70
C ALA A 107 7.04 0.60 13.47
N PRO A 108 6.50 1.10 14.59
CA PRO A 108 5.38 0.46 15.26
C PRO A 108 4.17 0.33 14.34
N THR A 109 3.39 -0.74 14.52
CA THR A 109 2.14 -0.92 13.77
C THR A 109 1.20 0.24 14.09
N PRO A 110 0.56 0.85 13.08
CA PRO A 110 -0.40 1.92 13.32
C PRO A 110 -1.60 1.43 14.13
N SER A 111 -2.24 2.35 14.84
CA SER A 111 -3.43 2.09 15.67
C SER A 111 -4.75 2.24 14.92
N TRP A 112 -4.71 2.66 13.66
CA TRP A 112 -5.84 2.60 12.75
C TRP A 112 -5.98 1.17 12.19
#